data_AF-A0A8X8C1C4-F1
#
_entry.id   AF-A0A8X8C1C4-F1
#
_cell.length_a   1.000
_cell.length_b   1.000
_cell.length_c   1.000
_cell.angle_alpha   90.00
_cell.angle_beta   90.00
_cell.angle_gamma   90.00
#
_symmetry.space_group_name_H-M   'P 1'
#
loop_
_entity.id
_entity.type
_entity.pdbx_description
1 polymer ?
#
loop_
_entity_poly.entity_id
_entity_poly.type
_entity_poly.pdbx_seq_one_letter_code
_entity_poly.pdbx_strand_id
1 'polypeptide(L)'
;MLPFLAHGHLIPFLALARQIHQATGFKISIASTPLNIQYLSSTFNSSSDEPENDHIHLLELPFCSTDNDLPPNTENSENLSLDSIGKLLSASLSLRKPFHSLVSDIAAKQGHPPLCIISDVFLGWATEVASSLGTVNVTFATSGAYGTLASSSLWLNLPHRGRSDSDEFHLPGFPDSCRFHINQLHHFLRNADGTDSWSKFFQSQFSLSMQSFGWLCNTAEEFEPAGLEWLRNFVKLPVWAIGPLLPPIVLKNDYSSLSVAASGISTRRAGKKLEISIEKCMEWLESHSPASVLYISFGSQNRTSPSQMMELAIGLEESAKPFIWVIRPPVGFEPKSEFRAEYLPEGFEERMEKRKQGLLVRNWAPQLEILSHKSTGAFLSHCGWNSVLESLSQAVPIIGWPLAAEQAYNSKMLVEEMGVSVELTRGVQGSIDSKEVKRVIGLVMAKKGKGGDLRSKAMVIKEQLRASVRDEGEDKGSSVKALDDLIKTLQSKGQTINSIS
;
A
#
# COMPACT_ATOMS: atom_id res chain seq x y z
N MET A 1 -18.15 1.91 4.40
CA MET A 1 -16.69 2.09 4.28
C MET A 1 -16.39 3.14 3.23
N LEU A 2 -15.35 3.94 3.45
CA LEU A 2 -15.00 5.10 2.62
C LEU A 2 -13.47 5.14 2.36
N PRO A 3 -12.99 4.42 1.32
CA PRO A 3 -11.57 4.44 0.93
C PRO A 3 -11.16 5.77 0.29
N PHE A 4 -9.87 6.12 0.40
CA PHE A 4 -9.31 7.21 -0.39
C PHE A 4 -9.16 6.84 -1.87
N LEU A 5 -9.07 7.87 -2.73
CA LEU A 5 -9.10 7.80 -4.19
C LEU A 5 -7.77 7.29 -4.81
N ALA A 6 -7.34 6.11 -4.40
CA ALA A 6 -6.07 5.50 -4.77
C ALA A 6 -6.16 3.97 -4.76
N HIS A 7 -5.59 3.28 -5.75
CA HIS A 7 -5.59 1.81 -5.78
C HIS A 7 -4.97 1.18 -4.52
N GLY A 8 -3.93 1.82 -3.96
CA GLY A 8 -3.30 1.38 -2.71
C GLY A 8 -4.23 1.42 -1.49
N HIS A 9 -5.38 2.10 -1.59
CA HIS A 9 -6.38 2.22 -0.54
C HIS A 9 -7.65 1.42 -0.87
N LEU A 10 -8.13 1.50 -2.12
CA LEU A 10 -9.29 0.76 -2.60
C LEU A 10 -9.17 -0.76 -2.38
N ILE A 11 -8.01 -1.34 -2.70
CA ILE A 11 -7.81 -2.80 -2.62
C ILE A 11 -7.80 -3.31 -1.17
N PRO A 12 -7.06 -2.70 -0.21
CA PRO A 12 -7.16 -3.07 1.20
C PRO A 12 -8.57 -2.91 1.77
N PHE A 13 -9.30 -1.86 1.40
CA PHE A 13 -10.68 -1.67 1.84
C PHE A 13 -11.61 -2.79 1.35
N LEU A 14 -11.47 -3.22 0.09
CA LEU A 14 -12.24 -4.35 -0.43
C LEU A 14 -11.85 -5.66 0.26
N ALA A 15 -10.56 -5.89 0.53
CA ALA A 15 -10.10 -7.07 1.25
C ALA A 15 -10.65 -7.11 2.69
N LEU A 16 -10.61 -5.98 3.40
CA LEU A 16 -11.18 -5.85 4.74
C LEU A 16 -12.70 -6.06 4.73
N ALA A 17 -13.41 -5.51 3.74
CA ALA A 17 -14.85 -5.73 3.58
C ALA A 17 -15.17 -7.23 3.47
N ARG A 18 -14.44 -7.96 2.62
CA ARG A 18 -14.62 -9.42 2.48
C ARG A 18 -14.37 -10.15 3.80
N GLN A 19 -13.29 -9.82 4.50
CA GLN A 19 -12.98 -10.46 5.78
C GLN A 19 -14.05 -10.20 6.85
N ILE A 20 -14.50 -8.94 7.00
CA ILE A 20 -15.59 -8.61 7.95
C ILE A 20 -16.85 -9.36 7.57
N HIS A 21 -17.22 -9.37 6.29
CA HIS A 21 -18.42 -10.06 5.82
C HIS A 21 -18.35 -11.56 6.12
N GLN A 22 -17.24 -12.22 5.78
CA GLN A 22 -17.03 -13.64 6.05
C GLN A 22 -17.08 -13.98 7.54
N ALA A 23 -16.54 -13.10 8.40
CA ALA A 23 -16.52 -13.31 9.85
C ALA A 23 -17.88 -13.07 10.54
N THR A 24 -18.75 -12.22 9.96
CA THR A 24 -19.94 -11.69 10.69
C THR A 24 -21.27 -11.81 9.97
N GLY A 25 -21.25 -12.00 8.65
CA GLY A 25 -22.43 -11.87 7.79
C GLY A 25 -22.93 -10.42 7.64
N PHE A 26 -22.19 -9.41 8.09
CA PHE A 26 -22.61 -8.01 7.95
C PHE A 26 -22.78 -7.61 6.49
N LYS A 27 -23.80 -6.80 6.22
CA LYS A 27 -23.96 -6.09 4.95
C LYS A 27 -23.00 -4.90 4.95
N ILE A 28 -22.18 -4.80 3.91
CA ILE A 28 -21.14 -3.78 3.83
C ILE A 28 -21.37 -2.91 2.60
N SER A 29 -21.40 -1.60 2.78
CA SER A 29 -21.39 -0.66 1.67
C SER A 29 -20.02 -0.01 1.53
N ILE A 30 -19.42 -0.05 0.34
CA ILE A 30 -18.21 0.70 0.00
C ILE A 30 -18.63 1.88 -0.89
N ALA A 31 -18.40 3.09 -0.41
CA ALA A 31 -18.74 4.32 -1.12
C ALA A 31 -17.47 4.94 -1.74
N SER A 32 -17.51 5.25 -3.03
CA SER A 32 -16.41 5.90 -3.75
C SER A 32 -16.94 6.62 -4.99
N THR A 33 -16.07 7.28 -5.76
CA THR A 33 -16.45 7.99 -6.98
C THR A 33 -16.75 7.03 -8.14
N PRO A 34 -17.49 7.44 -9.19
CA PRO A 34 -17.96 6.53 -10.25
C PRO A 34 -16.87 5.68 -10.92
N LEU A 35 -15.73 6.27 -11.30
CA LEU A 35 -14.64 5.52 -11.95
C LEU A 35 -13.95 4.55 -10.99
N ASN A 36 -13.88 4.89 -9.69
CA ASN A 36 -13.34 3.98 -8.68
C ASN A 36 -14.31 2.83 -8.37
N ILE A 37 -15.62 3.09 -8.40
CA ILE A 37 -16.65 2.04 -8.29
C ILE A 37 -16.62 1.11 -9.50
N GLN A 38 -16.42 1.64 -10.71
CA GLN A 38 -16.23 0.82 -11.91
C GLN A 38 -14.98 -0.07 -11.77
N TYR A 39 -13.85 0.49 -11.30
CA TYR A 39 -12.63 -0.27 -11.03
C TYR A 39 -12.87 -1.40 -10.01
N LEU A 40 -13.48 -1.08 -8.87
CA LEU A 40 -13.84 -2.07 -7.85
C LEU A 40 -14.78 -3.13 -8.40
N SER A 41 -15.76 -2.75 -9.23
CA SER A 41 -16.69 -3.70 -9.86
C SER A 41 -15.98 -4.67 -10.80
N SER A 42 -14.97 -4.21 -11.56
CA SER A 42 -14.16 -5.10 -12.42
C SER A 42 -13.30 -6.08 -11.61
N THR A 43 -12.80 -5.61 -10.46
CA THR A 43 -12.06 -6.39 -9.45
C THR A 43 -12.99 -7.39 -8.72
N PHE A 44 -14.28 -7.07 -8.65
CA PHE A 44 -15.33 -7.85 -7.98
C PHE A 44 -15.96 -8.91 -8.90
N ASN A 45 -16.31 -8.57 -10.14
CA ASN A 45 -17.04 -9.45 -11.07
C ASN A 45 -16.16 -10.49 -11.79
N SER A 46 -14.83 -10.39 -11.66
CA SER A 46 -13.89 -11.43 -12.10
C SER A 46 -13.85 -12.66 -11.16
N SER A 47 -14.78 -12.74 -10.19
CA SER A 47 -14.94 -13.84 -9.23
C SER A 47 -16.25 -14.63 -9.44
N SER A 48 -16.64 -14.92 -10.69
CA SER A 48 -17.91 -15.55 -11.09
C SER A 48 -18.29 -16.91 -10.44
N ASP A 49 -17.47 -17.43 -9.53
CA ASP A 49 -17.68 -18.72 -8.85
C ASP A 49 -18.01 -18.61 -7.35
N GLU A 50 -18.13 -17.41 -6.76
CA GLU A 50 -18.51 -17.24 -5.34
C GLU A 50 -19.93 -16.64 -5.17
N PRO A 51 -20.89 -17.38 -4.60
CA PRO A 51 -22.22 -16.87 -4.22
C PRO A 51 -22.19 -15.75 -3.16
N GLU A 52 -21.02 -15.44 -2.59
CA GLU A 52 -20.81 -14.45 -1.51
C GLU A 52 -20.84 -12.98 -1.97
N ASN A 53 -20.99 -12.74 -3.28
CA ASN A 53 -20.92 -11.39 -3.89
C ASN A 53 -22.17 -10.51 -3.67
N ASP A 54 -23.27 -11.05 -3.13
CA ASP A 54 -24.54 -10.31 -2.98
C ASP A 54 -24.59 -9.36 -1.76
N HIS A 55 -23.54 -9.31 -0.93
CA HIS A 55 -23.58 -8.63 0.37
C HIS A 55 -22.58 -7.48 0.55
N ILE A 56 -21.72 -7.23 -0.44
CA ILE A 56 -20.88 -6.02 -0.51
C ILE A 56 -21.46 -5.10 -1.58
N HIS A 57 -22.07 -3.99 -1.16
CA HIS A 57 -22.67 -3.01 -2.03
C HIS A 57 -21.66 -1.92 -2.42
N LEU A 58 -21.43 -1.74 -3.71
CA LEU A 58 -20.62 -0.65 -4.24
C LEU A 58 -21.53 0.55 -4.55
N LEU A 59 -21.28 1.68 -3.90
CA LEU A 59 -22.13 2.87 -3.98
C LEU A 59 -21.35 4.07 -4.51
N GLU A 60 -21.94 4.79 -5.47
CA GLU A 60 -21.31 5.96 -6.08
C GLU A 60 -21.54 7.23 -5.26
N LEU A 61 -20.48 8.02 -5.14
CA LEU A 61 -20.48 9.38 -4.63
C LEU A 61 -20.28 10.33 -5.80
N PRO A 62 -21.23 11.24 -6.09
CA PRO A 62 -21.07 12.26 -7.10
C PRO A 62 -19.74 13.00 -6.96
N PHE A 63 -18.96 12.99 -8.05
CA PHE A 63 -17.68 13.64 -8.14
C PHE A 63 -17.45 14.12 -9.58
N CYS A 64 -16.93 15.33 -9.73
CA CYS A 64 -16.60 15.91 -11.02
C CYS A 64 -15.16 16.43 -10.95
N SER A 65 -14.26 15.82 -11.71
CA SER A 65 -12.83 16.17 -11.65
C SER A 65 -12.58 17.60 -12.16
N THR A 66 -13.31 18.04 -13.18
CA THR A 66 -13.16 19.37 -13.78
C THR A 66 -13.62 20.50 -12.87
N ASP A 67 -14.51 20.24 -11.91
CA ASP A 67 -14.93 21.24 -10.90
C ASP A 67 -13.81 21.55 -9.90
N ASN A 68 -12.71 20.78 -9.94
CA ASN A 68 -11.60 20.84 -8.99
C ASN A 68 -10.23 21.00 -9.69
N ASP A 69 -10.20 21.60 -10.88
CA ASP A 69 -8.97 21.84 -11.68
C ASP A 69 -8.16 20.57 -12.00
N LEU A 70 -8.83 19.42 -12.03
CA LEU A 70 -8.25 18.15 -12.48
C LEU A 70 -8.64 17.88 -13.94
N PRO A 71 -7.81 17.15 -14.71
CA PRO A 71 -8.18 16.71 -16.05
C PRO A 71 -9.50 15.91 -16.03
N PRO A 72 -10.26 15.88 -17.14
CA PRO A 72 -11.46 15.05 -17.25
C PRO A 72 -11.18 13.58 -16.90
N ASN A 73 -12.15 12.90 -16.28
CA ASN A 73 -12.05 11.50 -15.87
C ASN A 73 -10.87 11.18 -14.93
N THR A 74 -10.50 12.17 -14.09
CA THR A 74 -9.44 12.03 -13.09
C THR A 74 -10.04 11.89 -11.70
N GLU A 75 -10.30 10.65 -11.29
CA GLU A 75 -10.86 10.35 -9.97
C GLU A 75 -9.95 9.47 -9.12
N ASN A 76 -8.74 9.15 -9.59
CA ASN A 76 -7.78 8.32 -8.89
C ASN A 76 -6.39 8.93 -9.00
N SER A 77 -5.58 8.76 -7.97
CA SER A 77 -4.17 9.21 -7.94
C SER A 77 -3.25 8.45 -8.91
N GLU A 78 -3.71 7.34 -9.50
CA GLU A 78 -2.95 6.62 -10.50
C GLU A 78 -2.56 7.53 -11.69
N ASN A 79 -1.27 7.49 -12.06
CA ASN A 79 -0.72 8.27 -13.16
C ASN A 79 -0.80 9.80 -13.00
N LEU A 80 -1.08 10.32 -11.81
CA LEU A 80 -1.09 11.76 -11.58
C LEU A 80 0.30 12.33 -11.32
N SER A 81 0.51 13.56 -11.77
CA SER A 81 1.64 14.37 -11.32
C SER A 81 1.46 14.73 -9.83
N LEU A 82 2.53 15.09 -9.15
CA LEU A 82 2.47 15.50 -7.74
C LEU A 82 1.53 16.69 -7.52
N ASP A 83 1.52 17.68 -8.43
CA ASP A 83 0.59 18.82 -8.36
C ASP A 83 -0.87 18.35 -8.43
N SER A 84 -1.15 17.47 -9.39
CA SER A 84 -2.49 16.90 -9.58
C SER A 84 -2.91 16.03 -8.38
N ILE A 85 -1.98 15.38 -7.68
CA ILE A 85 -2.28 14.67 -6.42
C ILE A 85 -2.72 15.67 -5.33
N GLY A 86 -2.03 16.81 -5.20
CA GLY A 86 -2.43 17.88 -4.26
C GLY A 86 -3.84 18.42 -4.54
N LYS A 87 -4.20 18.57 -5.82
CA LYS A 87 -5.55 18.93 -6.25
C LYS A 87 -6.57 17.83 -5.93
N LEU A 88 -6.25 16.56 -6.16
CA LEU A 88 -7.11 15.43 -5.82
C LEU A 88 -7.38 15.32 -4.31
N LEU A 89 -6.36 15.55 -3.47
CA LEU A 89 -6.53 15.62 -2.02
C LEU A 89 -7.54 16.73 -1.66
N SER A 90 -7.36 17.93 -2.18
CA SER A 90 -8.28 19.05 -1.94
C SER A 90 -9.69 18.76 -2.45
N ALA A 91 -9.81 18.18 -3.65
CA ALA A 91 -11.07 17.79 -4.27
C ALA A 91 -11.82 16.74 -3.44
N SER A 92 -11.10 15.84 -2.76
CA SER A 92 -11.72 14.79 -1.92
C SER A 92 -12.57 15.36 -0.77
N LEU A 93 -12.33 16.60 -0.34
CA LEU A 93 -13.14 17.28 0.66
C LEU A 93 -14.58 17.54 0.18
N SER A 94 -14.79 17.67 -1.13
CA SER A 94 -16.12 17.83 -1.73
C SER A 94 -17.03 16.61 -1.52
N LEU A 95 -16.45 15.43 -1.29
CA LEU A 95 -17.17 14.18 -1.03
C LEU A 95 -17.90 14.16 0.32
N ARG A 96 -17.62 15.11 1.21
CA ARG A 96 -18.24 15.19 2.53
C ARG A 96 -19.76 15.26 2.48
N LYS A 97 -20.31 16.19 1.69
CA LYS A 97 -21.77 16.37 1.58
C LYS A 97 -22.44 15.17 0.92
N PRO A 98 -21.98 14.68 -0.27
CA PRO A 98 -22.53 13.48 -0.86
C PRO A 98 -22.49 12.26 0.05
N PHE A 99 -21.39 12.06 0.78
CA PHE A 99 -21.27 10.94 1.71
C PHE A 99 -22.22 11.05 2.91
N HIS A 100 -22.37 12.26 3.48
CA HIS A 100 -23.36 12.48 4.53
C HIS A 100 -24.77 12.12 4.04
N SER A 101 -25.19 12.63 2.88
CA SER A 101 -26.50 12.31 2.31
C SER A 101 -26.67 10.81 2.08
N LEU A 102 -25.65 10.13 1.56
CA LEU A 102 -25.67 8.68 1.35
C LEU A 102 -25.90 7.92 2.66
N VAL A 103 -25.18 8.26 3.73
CA VAL A 103 -25.32 7.58 5.04
C VAL A 103 -26.68 7.92 5.67
N SER A 104 -27.16 9.16 5.54
CA SER A 104 -28.51 9.55 5.98
C SER A 104 -29.59 8.74 5.26
N ASP A 105 -29.49 8.56 3.95
CA ASP A 105 -30.44 7.78 3.16
C ASP A 105 -30.44 6.30 3.54
N ILE A 106 -29.25 5.73 3.80
CA ILE A 106 -29.12 4.36 4.31
C ILE A 106 -29.80 4.25 5.67
N ALA A 107 -29.54 5.19 6.58
CA ALA A 107 -30.12 5.18 7.92
C ALA A 107 -31.65 5.31 7.87
N ALA A 108 -32.18 6.20 7.03
CA ALA A 108 -33.61 6.37 6.82
C ALA A 108 -34.28 5.11 6.26
N LYS A 109 -33.63 4.44 5.29
CA LYS A 109 -34.15 3.18 4.70
C LYS A 109 -34.13 2.01 5.68
N GLN A 110 -33.13 1.94 6.56
CA GLN A 110 -32.98 0.84 7.53
C GLN A 110 -33.70 1.11 8.85
N GLY A 111 -34.08 2.37 9.14
CA GLY A 111 -34.69 2.79 10.40
C GLY A 111 -33.68 2.96 11.55
N HIS A 112 -32.39 2.81 11.30
CA HIS A 112 -31.30 3.01 12.26
C HIS A 112 -30.00 3.38 11.53
N PRO A 113 -29.05 4.10 12.16
CA PRO A 113 -27.75 4.36 11.56
C PRO A 113 -26.93 3.07 11.38
N PRO A 114 -25.93 3.06 10.50
CA PRO A 114 -25.02 1.91 10.38
C PRO A 114 -24.25 1.70 11.69
N LEU A 115 -23.82 0.45 11.95
CA LEU A 115 -23.05 0.09 13.14
C LEU A 115 -21.78 0.96 13.31
N CYS A 116 -21.08 1.21 12.20
CA CYS A 116 -19.98 2.15 12.13
C CYS A 116 -19.73 2.61 10.69
N ILE A 117 -18.96 3.68 10.58
CA ILE A 117 -18.26 4.09 9.37
C ILE A 117 -16.80 3.64 9.53
N ILE A 118 -16.22 3.03 8.50
CA ILE A 118 -14.77 2.83 8.40
C ILE A 118 -14.28 3.77 7.31
N SER A 119 -13.47 4.77 7.65
CA SER A 119 -12.97 5.77 6.71
C SER A 119 -11.46 5.72 6.58
N ASP A 120 -10.96 6.08 5.41
CA ASP A 120 -9.53 6.27 5.21
C ASP A 120 -8.98 7.38 6.11
N VAL A 121 -7.72 7.27 6.51
CA VAL A 121 -7.03 8.29 7.33
C VAL A 121 -6.93 9.65 6.62
N PHE A 122 -7.01 9.70 5.29
CA PHE A 122 -7.06 10.95 4.53
C PHE A 122 -8.46 11.56 4.42
N LEU A 123 -9.48 10.92 5.01
CA LEU A 123 -10.87 11.38 5.00
C LEU A 123 -11.39 11.56 6.43
N GLY A 124 -10.56 12.17 7.29
CA GLY A 124 -10.86 12.38 8.71
C GLY A 124 -12.17 13.12 8.97
N TRP A 125 -12.64 13.95 8.03
CA TRP A 125 -13.97 14.58 8.09
C TRP A 125 -15.13 13.58 8.23
N ALA A 126 -14.93 12.30 7.91
CA ALA A 126 -15.92 11.24 8.13
C ALA A 126 -16.23 11.02 9.62
N THR A 127 -15.32 11.38 10.53
CA THR A 127 -15.57 11.38 11.98
C THR A 127 -16.71 12.32 12.35
N GLU A 128 -16.75 13.52 11.74
CA GLU A 128 -17.82 14.49 11.99
C GLU A 128 -19.16 14.02 11.38
N VAL A 129 -19.13 13.40 10.20
CA VAL A 129 -20.32 12.81 9.57
C VAL A 129 -20.89 11.66 10.41
N ALA A 130 -20.03 10.79 10.95
CA ALA A 130 -20.46 9.72 11.85
C ALA A 130 -21.17 10.31 13.08
N SER A 131 -20.55 11.30 13.72
CA SER A 131 -21.10 11.94 14.91
C SER A 131 -22.44 12.63 14.65
N SER A 132 -22.62 13.29 13.50
CA SER A 132 -23.87 13.98 13.17
C SER A 132 -25.03 13.01 12.89
N LEU A 133 -24.73 11.75 12.59
CA LEU A 133 -25.71 10.71 12.28
C LEU A 133 -25.88 9.68 13.40
N GLY A 134 -25.32 9.94 14.60
CA GLY A 134 -25.47 9.05 15.75
C GLY A 134 -24.73 7.71 15.61
N THR A 135 -23.65 7.66 14.83
CA THR A 135 -22.77 6.49 14.70
C THR A 135 -21.32 6.86 15.01
N VAL A 136 -20.40 5.90 14.87
CA VAL A 136 -18.98 6.08 15.11
C VAL A 136 -18.16 5.89 13.84
N ASN A 137 -17.04 6.61 13.73
CA ASN A 137 -16.05 6.40 12.68
C ASN A 137 -14.86 5.60 13.24
N VAL A 138 -14.38 4.61 12.50
CA VAL A 138 -13.13 3.90 12.74
C VAL A 138 -12.17 4.29 11.61
N THR A 139 -11.06 4.91 11.94
CA THR A 139 -10.06 5.31 10.94
C THR A 139 -9.29 4.08 10.47
N PHE A 140 -9.15 3.88 9.16
CA PHE A 140 -8.31 2.82 8.62
C PHE A 140 -7.08 3.42 7.92
N ALA A 141 -5.91 3.13 8.50
CA ALA A 141 -4.63 3.34 7.84
C ALA A 141 -4.26 2.07 7.06
N THR A 142 -4.26 2.18 5.73
CA THR A 142 -3.92 1.07 4.82
C THR A 142 -2.43 0.72 4.80
N SER A 143 -1.64 1.46 5.59
CA SER A 143 -0.20 1.26 5.80
C SER A 143 0.09 0.51 7.11
N GLY A 144 1.38 0.34 7.41
CA GLY A 144 1.89 -0.21 8.66
C GLY A 144 1.82 0.79 9.81
N ALA A 145 1.98 0.33 11.04
CA ALA A 145 1.90 1.18 12.21
C ALA A 145 3.05 2.19 12.27
N TYR A 146 4.28 1.76 11.94
CA TYR A 146 5.45 2.64 11.94
C TYR A 146 5.31 3.78 10.91
N GLY A 147 4.97 3.45 9.66
CA GLY A 147 4.81 4.42 8.58
C GLY A 147 3.64 5.38 8.82
N THR A 148 2.55 4.87 9.41
CA THR A 148 1.38 5.65 9.83
C THR A 148 1.75 6.66 10.91
N LEU A 149 2.41 6.21 11.98
CA LEU A 149 2.89 7.09 13.04
C LEU A 149 3.82 8.17 12.49
N ALA A 150 4.81 7.78 11.68
CA ALA A 150 5.76 8.72 11.10
C ALA A 150 5.08 9.79 10.24
N SER A 151 4.13 9.38 9.39
CA SER A 151 3.38 10.30 8.54
C SER A 151 2.50 11.24 9.35
N SER A 152 1.68 10.71 10.27
CA SER A 152 0.78 11.53 11.08
C SER A 152 1.56 12.48 11.99
N SER A 153 2.59 12.01 12.67
CA SER A 153 3.45 12.82 13.53
C SER A 153 4.15 13.93 12.75
N LEU A 154 4.74 13.63 11.58
CA LEU A 154 5.43 14.63 10.78
C LEU A 154 4.49 15.74 10.30
N TRP A 155 3.32 15.41 9.75
CA TRP A 155 2.39 16.43 9.23
C TRP A 155 1.78 17.29 10.33
N LEU A 156 1.46 16.70 11.48
CA LEU A 156 0.88 17.43 12.61
C LEU A 156 1.87 18.38 13.27
N ASN A 157 3.17 18.05 13.27
CA ASN A 157 4.16 18.78 14.07
C ASN A 157 5.22 19.53 13.24
N LEU A 158 5.42 19.15 11.97
CA LEU A 158 6.46 19.67 11.06
C LEU A 158 7.85 19.90 11.72
N PRO A 159 8.38 18.96 12.52
CA PRO A 159 9.61 19.18 13.31
C PRO A 159 10.86 19.43 12.46
N HIS A 160 10.82 19.07 11.18
CA HIS A 160 11.89 19.35 10.23
C HIS A 160 12.10 20.86 9.96
N ARG A 161 11.17 21.75 10.37
CA ARG A 161 11.31 23.21 10.22
C ARG A 161 12.14 23.87 11.33
N GLY A 162 12.11 23.31 12.54
CA GLY A 162 12.72 23.93 13.74
C GLY A 162 14.22 23.71 13.89
N ARG A 163 14.96 23.57 12.78
CA ARG A 163 16.34 23.10 12.78
C ARG A 163 17.32 24.26 12.63
N SER A 164 18.29 24.35 13.54
CA SER A 164 19.40 25.30 13.39
C SER A 164 20.57 24.70 12.59
N ASP A 165 21.03 23.47 12.90
CA ASP A 165 22.32 22.98 12.35
C ASP A 165 22.45 21.46 12.08
N SER A 166 21.43 20.63 12.35
CA SER A 166 21.52 19.16 12.14
C SER A 166 20.64 18.72 10.99
N ASP A 167 21.12 17.80 10.13
CA ASP A 167 20.32 17.18 9.06
C ASP A 167 19.38 16.04 9.54
N GLU A 168 19.40 15.75 10.85
CA GLU A 168 18.46 14.85 11.52
C GLU A 168 17.43 15.56 12.42
N PHE A 169 16.27 14.94 12.59
CA PHE A 169 15.19 15.42 13.46
C PHE A 169 14.47 14.25 14.12
N HIS A 170 13.75 14.55 15.20
CA HIS A 170 12.90 13.60 15.91
C HIS A 170 11.43 13.80 15.54
N LEU A 171 10.65 12.72 15.54
CA LEU A 171 9.20 12.74 15.32
C LEU A 171 8.47 12.46 16.63
N PRO A 172 7.62 13.37 17.12
CA PRO A 172 6.77 13.11 18.28
C PRO A 172 6.06 11.76 18.22
N GLY A 173 6.06 11.03 19.33
CA GLY A 173 5.49 9.68 19.42
C GLY A 173 6.49 8.55 19.20
N PHE A 174 7.64 8.81 18.59
CA PHE A 174 8.76 7.85 18.57
C PHE A 174 9.63 7.98 19.84
N PRO A 175 10.50 7.00 20.14
CA PRO A 175 11.58 7.18 21.11
C PRO A 175 12.62 8.20 20.64
N ASP A 176 13.29 8.88 21.58
CA ASP A 176 14.33 9.89 21.27
C ASP A 176 15.50 9.33 20.44
N SER A 177 15.79 8.03 20.60
CA SER A 177 16.81 7.30 19.83
C SER A 177 16.45 7.15 18.35
N CYS A 178 15.18 7.27 17.99
CA CYS A 178 14.74 7.17 16.61
C CYS A 178 14.86 8.52 15.91
N ARG A 179 15.86 8.62 15.02
CA ARG A 179 16.18 9.82 14.25
C ARG A 179 15.76 9.66 12.78
N PHE A 180 15.22 10.71 12.21
CA PHE A 180 14.85 10.82 10.80
C PHE A 180 15.72 11.85 10.11
N HIS A 181 16.03 11.62 8.84
CA HIS A 181 16.92 12.47 8.06
C HIS A 181 16.12 13.24 7.00
N ILE A 182 16.49 14.49 6.74
CA ILE A 182 15.74 15.36 5.81
C ILE A 182 15.72 14.85 4.37
N ASN A 183 16.76 14.14 3.96
CA ASN A 183 16.83 13.49 2.63
C ASN A 183 15.82 12.35 2.47
N GLN A 184 15.19 11.88 3.55
CA GLN A 184 14.05 10.96 3.48
C GLN A 184 12.75 11.66 3.09
N LEU A 185 12.68 12.99 3.25
CA LEU A 185 11.48 13.75 2.93
C LEU A 185 11.44 14.09 1.44
N HIS A 186 10.25 13.94 0.88
CA HIS A 186 9.96 14.46 -0.45
C HIS A 186 10.07 15.99 -0.46
N HIS A 187 10.44 16.60 -1.60
CA HIS A 187 10.66 18.05 -1.73
C HIS A 187 9.48 18.91 -1.24
N PHE A 188 8.24 18.61 -1.62
CA PHE A 188 7.06 19.36 -1.15
C PHE A 188 6.91 19.30 0.38
N LEU A 189 7.24 18.17 1.00
CA LEU A 189 7.19 18.00 2.45
C LEU A 189 8.36 18.71 3.13
N ARG A 190 9.55 18.74 2.53
CA ARG A 190 10.69 19.53 3.00
C ARG A 190 10.39 21.04 3.02
N ASN A 191 9.56 21.50 2.10
CA ASN A 191 9.15 22.89 1.99
C ASN A 191 7.86 23.21 2.77
N ALA A 192 7.19 22.20 3.34
CA ALA A 192 5.92 22.36 4.03
C ALA A 192 6.06 23.34 5.20
N ASP A 193 5.06 24.20 5.40
CA ASP A 193 5.13 25.30 6.37
C ASP A 193 3.94 25.44 7.31
N GLY A 194 2.94 24.55 7.20
CA GLY A 194 1.70 24.65 7.98
C GLY A 194 0.63 25.50 7.28
N THR A 195 1.00 26.29 6.28
CA THR A 195 0.10 27.20 5.55
C THR A 195 -0.10 26.80 4.09
N ASP A 196 0.81 26.00 3.53
CA ASP A 196 0.67 25.38 2.21
C ASP A 196 -0.52 24.41 2.14
N SER A 197 -0.95 24.09 0.92
CA SER A 197 -2.15 23.27 0.68
C SER A 197 -2.04 21.85 1.24
N TRP A 198 -0.85 21.26 1.19
CA TRP A 198 -0.61 19.91 1.70
C TRP A 198 -0.67 19.88 3.23
N SER A 199 -0.01 20.85 3.89
CA SER A 199 -0.08 20.99 5.34
C SER A 199 -1.51 21.19 5.81
N LYS A 200 -2.25 22.14 5.22
CA LYS A 200 -3.65 22.40 5.57
C LYS A 200 -4.52 21.17 5.44
N PHE A 201 -4.35 20.41 4.35
CA PHE A 201 -5.08 19.16 4.14
C PHE A 201 -4.71 18.14 5.22
N PHE A 202 -3.44 17.73 5.32
CA PHE A 202 -3.04 16.64 6.20
C PHE A 202 -3.21 16.95 7.69
N GLN A 203 -2.90 18.17 8.13
CA GLN A 203 -3.12 18.57 9.52
C GLN A 203 -4.60 18.49 9.88
N SER A 204 -5.49 18.98 9.01
CA SER A 204 -6.93 18.88 9.21
C SER A 204 -7.40 17.42 9.25
N GLN A 205 -7.02 16.61 8.26
CA GLN A 205 -7.50 15.23 8.17
C GLN A 205 -6.97 14.36 9.30
N PHE A 206 -5.68 14.43 9.63
CA PHE A 206 -5.13 13.67 10.76
C PHE A 206 -5.71 14.11 12.10
N SER A 207 -5.91 15.42 12.33
CA SER A 207 -6.53 15.91 13.57
C SER A 207 -7.96 15.40 13.75
N LEU A 208 -8.73 15.26 12.66
CA LEU A 208 -10.08 14.70 12.69
C LEU A 208 -10.08 13.17 12.84
N SER A 209 -9.11 12.47 12.24
CA SER A 209 -8.93 11.03 12.44
C SER A 209 -8.51 10.68 13.88
N MET A 210 -7.76 11.56 14.56
CA MET A 210 -7.44 11.41 15.99
C MET A 210 -8.66 11.51 16.91
N GLN A 211 -9.81 11.95 16.42
CA GLN A 211 -11.07 12.00 17.15
C GLN A 211 -12.00 10.82 16.83
N SER A 212 -11.55 9.87 15.99
CA SER A 212 -12.31 8.68 15.66
C SER A 212 -12.44 7.72 16.86
N PHE A 213 -13.28 6.70 16.73
CA PHE A 213 -13.51 5.71 17.77
C PHE A 213 -12.30 4.82 18.04
N GLY A 214 -11.47 4.63 17.02
CA GLY A 214 -10.25 3.83 17.05
C GLY A 214 -9.71 3.66 15.65
N TRP A 215 -8.55 3.02 15.56
CA TRP A 215 -7.79 2.90 14.32
C TRP A 215 -7.62 1.43 13.91
N LEU A 216 -7.68 1.19 12.61
CA LEU A 216 -7.25 -0.06 11.98
C LEU A 216 -5.91 0.19 11.31
N CYS A 217 -5.00 -0.77 11.42
CA CYS A 217 -3.74 -0.79 10.69
C CYS A 217 -3.59 -2.11 9.95
N ASN A 218 -3.16 -2.06 8.69
CA ASN A 218 -2.94 -3.25 7.87
C ASN A 218 -1.63 -3.95 8.25
N THR A 219 -1.50 -4.39 9.49
CA THR A 219 -0.30 -5.02 10.04
C THR A 219 -0.67 -6.07 11.09
N ALA A 220 0.32 -6.73 11.69
CA ALA A 220 0.11 -7.73 12.74
C ALA A 220 0.97 -7.40 13.99
N GLU A 221 0.53 -7.86 15.16
CA GLU A 221 1.21 -7.58 16.44
C GLU A 221 2.65 -8.08 16.44
N GLU A 222 2.88 -9.28 15.91
CA GLU A 222 4.21 -9.90 15.86
C GLU A 222 5.10 -9.29 14.77
N PHE A 223 4.49 -8.60 13.80
CA PHE A 223 5.20 -8.00 12.66
C PHE A 223 5.71 -6.59 12.98
N GLU A 224 4.90 -5.73 13.59
CA GLU A 224 5.28 -4.36 13.98
C GLU A 224 5.05 -4.07 15.47
N PRO A 225 5.64 -4.83 16.42
CA PRO A 225 5.32 -4.68 17.84
C PRO A 225 5.61 -3.27 18.37
N ALA A 226 6.80 -2.74 18.09
CA ALA A 226 7.20 -1.39 18.51
C ALA A 226 6.38 -0.29 17.80
N GLY A 227 6.16 -0.43 16.49
CA GLY A 227 5.36 0.53 15.71
C GLY A 227 3.92 0.64 16.22
N LEU A 228 3.30 -0.49 16.56
CA LEU A 228 1.95 -0.53 17.12
C LEU A 228 1.90 0.06 18.53
N GLU A 229 2.87 -0.25 19.39
CA GLU A 229 2.98 0.34 20.72
C GLU A 229 3.09 1.87 20.65
N TRP A 230 4.01 2.38 19.83
CA TRP A 230 4.22 3.82 19.67
C TRP A 230 3.00 4.50 19.05
N LEU A 231 2.35 3.87 18.06
CA LEU A 231 1.15 4.42 17.45
C LEU A 231 0.02 4.53 18.48
N ARG A 232 -0.26 3.47 19.26
CA ARG A 232 -1.25 3.48 20.36
C ARG A 232 -0.96 4.58 21.37
N ASN A 233 0.32 4.73 21.72
CA ASN A 233 0.76 5.78 22.65
C ASN A 233 0.61 7.19 22.08
N PHE A 234 0.75 7.36 20.77
CA PHE A 234 0.58 8.64 20.10
C PHE A 234 -0.90 9.00 19.91
N VAL A 235 -1.72 8.08 19.42
CA VAL A 235 -3.15 8.35 19.16
C VAL A 235 -4.02 8.33 20.41
N LYS A 236 -3.60 7.61 21.47
CA LYS A 236 -4.37 7.41 22.72
C LYS A 236 -5.79 6.84 22.50
N LEU A 237 -5.94 6.05 21.45
CA LEU A 237 -7.15 5.33 21.06
C LEU A 237 -6.83 3.85 20.86
N PRO A 238 -7.85 2.96 20.84
CA PRO A 238 -7.66 1.59 20.38
C PRO A 238 -7.07 1.56 18.98
N VAL A 239 -6.09 0.68 18.77
CA VAL A 239 -5.49 0.40 17.46
C VAL A 239 -5.51 -1.11 17.25
N TRP A 240 -6.26 -1.56 16.24
CA TRP A 240 -6.38 -2.96 15.87
C TRP A 240 -5.50 -3.27 14.66
N ALA A 241 -4.56 -4.21 14.85
CA ALA A 241 -3.71 -4.74 13.81
C ALA A 241 -4.46 -5.87 13.08
N ILE A 242 -4.95 -5.62 11.87
CA ILE A 242 -5.88 -6.51 11.13
C ILE A 242 -5.26 -7.13 9.87
N GLY A 243 -3.95 -6.96 9.67
CA GLY A 243 -3.24 -7.41 8.48
C GLY A 243 -2.60 -8.79 8.60
N PRO A 244 -1.97 -9.30 7.53
CA PRO A 244 -1.97 -8.70 6.20
C PRO A 244 -3.29 -8.93 5.46
N LEU A 245 -3.83 -7.88 4.85
CA LEU A 245 -5.01 -7.95 3.97
C LEU A 245 -4.62 -8.46 2.56
N LEU A 246 -4.20 -9.72 2.51
CA LEU A 246 -3.82 -10.43 1.28
C LEU A 246 -4.82 -11.56 0.96
N PRO A 247 -4.91 -12.01 -0.30
CA PRO A 247 -5.78 -13.13 -0.67
C PRO A 247 -5.40 -14.39 0.12
N PRO A 248 -6.36 -15.14 0.70
CA PRO A 248 -6.07 -16.31 1.53
C PRO A 248 -5.15 -17.35 0.88
N ILE A 249 -5.27 -17.55 -0.43
CA ILE A 249 -4.44 -18.49 -1.21
C ILE A 249 -2.93 -18.18 -1.14
N VAL A 250 -2.57 -16.90 -1.02
CA VAL A 250 -1.17 -16.43 -0.88
C VAL A 250 -0.59 -16.83 0.48
N LEU A 251 -1.46 -16.90 1.49
CA LEU A 251 -1.09 -17.18 2.87
C LEU A 251 -1.06 -18.69 3.15
N LYS A 252 -1.80 -19.51 2.39
CA LYS A 252 -1.94 -20.97 2.58
C LYS A 252 -0.93 -21.86 1.82
N ASN A 253 0.02 -21.28 1.08
CA ASN A 253 1.20 -21.99 0.53
C ASN A 253 0.91 -23.12 -0.49
N ASP A 254 -0.25 -23.11 -1.16
CA ASP A 254 -0.57 -24.11 -2.18
C ASP A 254 -0.21 -23.61 -3.59
N TYR A 255 1.04 -23.88 -3.98
CA TYR A 255 1.57 -23.56 -5.32
C TYR A 255 0.84 -24.28 -6.46
N SER A 256 0.21 -25.42 -6.18
CA SER A 256 -0.47 -26.21 -7.22
C SER A 256 -1.83 -25.62 -7.61
N SER A 257 -2.51 -24.96 -6.66
CA SER A 257 -3.73 -24.19 -6.92
C SER A 257 -3.47 -22.76 -7.41
N LEU A 258 -2.27 -22.21 -7.14
CA LEU A 258 -1.88 -20.87 -7.62
C LEU A 258 -1.80 -20.78 -9.14
N SER A 259 -1.43 -21.80 -9.91
CA SER A 259 -1.34 -21.68 -11.39
C SER A 259 -2.70 -21.60 -12.09
N VAL A 260 -3.72 -22.31 -11.56
CA VAL A 260 -5.10 -22.28 -12.07
C VAL A 260 -5.86 -21.07 -11.53
N ALA A 261 -5.63 -20.70 -10.26
CA ALA A 261 -6.21 -19.49 -9.66
C ALA A 261 -5.49 -18.19 -10.09
N ALA A 262 -4.25 -18.24 -10.58
CA ALA A 262 -3.43 -17.08 -10.99
C ALA A 262 -4.04 -16.33 -12.17
N SER A 263 -4.70 -17.02 -13.10
CA SER A 263 -5.45 -16.36 -14.18
C SER A 263 -6.59 -15.51 -13.61
N GLY A 264 -7.16 -15.90 -12.47
CA GLY A 264 -8.17 -15.16 -11.71
C GLY A 264 -7.58 -14.08 -10.79
N ILE A 265 -6.56 -14.34 -9.98
CA ILE A 265 -6.06 -13.41 -8.94
C ILE A 265 -5.47 -12.11 -9.53
N SER A 266 -4.74 -12.24 -10.63
CA SER A 266 -4.15 -11.12 -11.38
C SER A 266 -5.20 -10.30 -12.14
N THR A 267 -6.13 -10.95 -12.85
CA THR A 267 -7.28 -10.28 -13.50
C THR A 267 -8.19 -9.61 -12.47
N ARG A 268 -8.33 -10.21 -11.27
CA ARG A 268 -9.07 -9.69 -10.11
C ARG A 268 -8.48 -8.42 -9.51
N ARG A 269 -7.19 -8.10 -9.69
CA ARG A 269 -6.59 -6.86 -9.11
C ARG A 269 -6.27 -5.79 -10.15
N ALA A 270 -6.08 -6.19 -11.40
CA ALA A 270 -5.57 -5.29 -12.43
C ALA A 270 -6.66 -4.44 -13.09
N GLY A 271 -7.84 -5.01 -13.37
CA GLY A 271 -8.83 -4.38 -14.26
C GLY A 271 -8.26 -3.98 -15.63
N LYS A 272 -7.08 -4.48 -16.02
CA LYS A 272 -6.26 -4.03 -17.15
C LYS A 272 -5.84 -5.21 -18.04
N LYS A 273 -5.77 -4.96 -19.35
CA LYS A 273 -5.27 -5.92 -20.34
C LYS A 273 -3.76 -6.06 -20.23
N LEU A 274 -3.29 -7.29 -20.11
CA LEU A 274 -1.87 -7.66 -20.05
C LEU A 274 -1.23 -7.63 -21.46
N GLU A 275 -0.06 -7.01 -21.59
CA GLU A 275 0.75 -7.09 -22.83
C GLU A 275 1.52 -8.41 -22.92
N ILE A 276 2.00 -8.93 -21.79
CA ILE A 276 2.61 -10.26 -21.68
C ILE A 276 1.64 -11.14 -20.89
N SER A 277 1.24 -12.28 -21.46
CA SER A 277 0.34 -13.20 -20.77
C SER A 277 1.01 -13.73 -19.49
N ILE A 278 0.22 -14.01 -18.45
CA ILE A 278 0.72 -14.51 -17.16
C ILE A 278 1.54 -15.79 -17.39
N GLU A 279 1.10 -16.63 -18.31
CA GLU A 279 1.72 -17.89 -18.69
C GLU A 279 3.17 -17.66 -19.16
N LYS A 280 3.40 -16.71 -20.07
CA LYS A 280 4.75 -16.38 -20.56
C LYS A 280 5.66 -15.87 -19.44
N CYS A 281 5.13 -15.07 -18.52
CA CYS A 281 5.89 -14.57 -17.38
C CYS A 281 6.29 -15.71 -16.43
N MET A 282 5.36 -16.64 -16.16
CA MET A 282 5.62 -17.81 -15.31
C MET A 282 6.57 -18.81 -15.98
N GLU A 283 6.44 -19.06 -17.29
CA GLU A 283 7.38 -19.89 -18.06
C GLU A 283 8.80 -19.34 -17.99
N TRP A 284 8.97 -18.02 -18.11
CA TRP A 284 10.26 -17.37 -17.98
C TRP A 284 10.84 -17.58 -16.57
N LEU A 285 10.02 -17.45 -15.52
CA LEU A 285 10.45 -17.70 -14.14
C LEU A 285 10.85 -19.15 -13.88
N GLU A 286 10.12 -20.12 -14.44
CA GLU A 286 10.40 -21.56 -14.29
C GLU A 286 11.73 -21.95 -14.95
N SER A 287 12.17 -21.20 -15.97
CA SER A 287 13.48 -21.42 -16.60
C SER A 287 14.69 -20.98 -15.75
N HIS A 288 14.46 -20.34 -14.60
CA HIS A 288 15.49 -19.84 -13.70
C HIS A 288 15.59 -20.63 -12.40
N SER A 289 16.79 -20.65 -11.81
CA SER A 289 17.03 -21.35 -10.55
C SER A 289 16.27 -20.73 -9.36
N PRO A 290 16.01 -21.49 -8.29
CA PRO A 290 15.39 -20.95 -7.08
C PRO A 290 16.15 -19.76 -6.50
N ALA A 291 15.40 -18.74 -6.06
CA ALA A 291 15.90 -17.50 -5.46
C ALA A 291 17.01 -16.80 -6.28
N SER A 292 16.94 -16.81 -7.61
CA SER A 292 17.93 -16.17 -8.48
C SER A 292 17.42 -14.97 -9.29
N VAL A 293 16.10 -14.74 -9.33
CA VAL A 293 15.48 -13.66 -10.10
C VAL A 293 15.23 -12.45 -9.20
N LEU A 294 15.62 -11.27 -9.67
CA LEU A 294 15.22 -9.99 -9.08
C LEU A 294 13.92 -9.50 -9.71
N TYR A 295 12.88 -9.27 -8.91
CA TYR A 295 11.68 -8.58 -9.37
C TYR A 295 11.80 -7.07 -9.12
N ILE A 296 11.34 -6.24 -10.05
CA ILE A 296 11.49 -4.78 -10.00
C ILE A 296 10.16 -4.12 -10.35
N SER A 297 9.58 -3.39 -9.40
CA SER A 297 8.32 -2.65 -9.58
C SER A 297 8.19 -1.52 -8.57
N PHE A 298 7.84 -0.34 -9.07
CA PHE A 298 7.63 0.87 -8.27
C PHE A 298 6.15 1.15 -7.97
N GLY A 299 5.31 0.12 -8.03
CA GLY A 299 3.86 0.25 -7.83
C GLY A 299 3.16 0.87 -9.04
N SER A 300 1.91 1.29 -8.89
CA SER A 300 1.10 1.85 -9.99
C SER A 300 1.28 3.37 -10.19
N GLN A 301 1.84 4.07 -9.20
CA GLN A 301 1.92 5.54 -9.17
C GLN A 301 3.32 6.09 -9.44
N ASN A 302 4.37 5.41 -8.96
CA ASN A 302 5.71 6.00 -8.98
C ASN A 302 6.44 5.70 -10.30
N ARG A 303 7.24 6.68 -10.73
CA ARG A 303 8.10 6.63 -11.93
C ARG A 303 9.46 7.24 -11.56
N THR A 304 10.52 6.77 -12.20
CA THR A 304 11.89 7.28 -11.98
C THR A 304 12.24 8.34 -13.03
N SER A 305 13.27 9.16 -12.76
CA SER A 305 13.79 10.07 -13.78
C SER A 305 14.42 9.29 -14.94
N PRO A 306 14.59 9.90 -16.13
CA PRO A 306 15.29 9.26 -17.25
C PRO A 306 16.72 8.83 -16.89
N SER A 307 17.45 9.65 -16.14
CA SER A 307 18.82 9.35 -15.70
C SER A 307 18.87 8.16 -14.74
N GLN A 308 17.97 8.10 -13.75
CA GLN A 308 17.86 6.97 -12.84
C GLN A 308 17.45 5.69 -13.58
N MET A 309 16.56 5.79 -14.56
CA MET A 309 16.16 4.64 -15.38
C MET A 309 17.34 4.08 -16.19
N MET A 310 18.18 4.96 -16.74
CA MET A 310 19.41 4.60 -17.45
C MET A 310 20.42 3.90 -16.53
N GLU A 311 20.72 4.49 -15.37
CA GLU A 311 21.67 3.90 -14.40
C GLU A 311 21.19 2.56 -13.84
N LEU A 312 19.87 2.43 -13.60
CA LEU A 312 19.27 1.15 -13.21
C LEU A 312 19.46 0.09 -14.31
N ALA A 313 19.20 0.43 -15.57
CA ALA A 313 19.39 -0.49 -16.69
C ALA A 313 20.86 -0.95 -16.81
N ILE A 314 21.81 -0.03 -16.76
CA ILE A 314 23.24 -0.36 -16.83
C ILE A 314 23.64 -1.27 -15.65
N GLY A 315 23.24 -0.92 -14.42
CA GLY A 315 23.55 -1.71 -13.24
C GLY A 315 22.91 -3.10 -13.26
N LEU A 316 21.70 -3.24 -13.82
CA LEU A 316 21.03 -4.53 -14.03
C LEU A 316 21.80 -5.41 -15.00
N GLU A 317 22.18 -4.86 -16.17
CA GLU A 317 22.98 -5.57 -17.17
C GLU A 317 24.30 -6.04 -16.55
N GLU A 318 25.02 -5.16 -15.85
CA GLU A 318 26.30 -5.49 -15.22
C GLU A 318 26.21 -6.45 -14.02
N SER A 319 25.07 -6.53 -13.35
CA SER A 319 24.86 -7.44 -12.21
C SER A 319 24.89 -8.91 -12.63
N ALA A 320 24.64 -9.19 -13.92
CA ALA A 320 24.46 -10.53 -14.47
C ALA A 320 23.41 -11.38 -13.72
N LYS A 321 22.50 -10.74 -12.97
CA LYS A 321 21.38 -11.40 -12.31
C LYS A 321 20.17 -11.42 -13.22
N PRO A 322 19.45 -12.55 -13.31
CA PRO A 322 18.14 -12.59 -13.93
C PRO A 322 17.19 -11.57 -13.28
N PHE A 323 16.39 -10.85 -14.07
CA PHE A 323 15.41 -9.92 -13.54
C PHE A 323 14.11 -9.85 -14.35
N ILE A 324 13.04 -9.49 -13.67
CA ILE A 324 11.79 -9.03 -14.28
C ILE A 324 11.59 -7.57 -13.90
N TRP A 325 11.44 -6.69 -14.89
CA TRP A 325 11.28 -5.26 -14.66
C TRP A 325 9.98 -4.73 -15.25
N VAL A 326 9.09 -4.25 -14.37
CA VAL A 326 7.90 -3.49 -14.77
C VAL A 326 8.30 -2.06 -15.14
N ILE A 327 8.20 -1.72 -16.42
CA ILE A 327 8.59 -0.42 -16.96
C ILE A 327 7.40 0.42 -17.41
N ARG A 328 7.58 1.74 -17.29
CA ARG A 328 6.67 2.80 -17.72
C ARG A 328 7.49 3.99 -18.22
N PRO A 329 6.91 4.92 -19.01
CA PRO A 329 7.58 6.15 -19.40
C PRO A 329 8.12 6.91 -18.18
N PRO A 330 9.36 7.42 -18.19
CA PRO A 330 9.96 8.08 -17.03
C PRO A 330 9.25 9.40 -16.67
N VAL A 331 9.59 9.96 -15.50
CA VAL A 331 9.10 11.29 -15.08
C VAL A 331 9.45 12.33 -16.14
N GLY A 332 8.51 13.26 -16.38
CA GLY A 332 8.63 14.28 -17.43
C GLY A 332 7.96 13.89 -18.76
N PHE A 333 7.50 12.64 -18.89
CA PHE A 333 6.73 12.16 -20.03
C PHE A 333 5.29 11.79 -19.62
N GLU A 334 4.39 11.75 -20.60
CA GLU A 334 3.00 11.35 -20.40
C GLU A 334 2.91 9.91 -19.88
N PRO A 335 2.30 9.64 -18.71
CA PRO A 335 2.30 8.32 -18.09
C PRO A 335 1.70 7.20 -18.95
N LYS A 336 0.73 7.56 -19.82
CA LYS A 336 0.00 6.63 -20.69
C LYS A 336 0.55 6.55 -22.11
N SER A 337 1.67 7.23 -22.41
CA SER A 337 2.29 7.12 -23.72
C SER A 337 2.95 5.74 -23.90
N GLU A 338 3.19 5.35 -25.15
CA GLU A 338 3.98 4.16 -25.44
C GLU A 338 5.38 4.27 -24.84
N PHE A 339 5.91 3.13 -24.39
CA PHE A 339 7.27 3.05 -23.90
C PHE A 339 8.24 3.15 -25.08
N ARG A 340 9.25 4.02 -24.98
CA ARG A 340 10.23 4.24 -26.03
C ARG A 340 11.56 3.58 -25.66
N ALA A 341 12.16 2.87 -26.61
CA ALA A 341 13.43 2.17 -26.41
C ALA A 341 14.56 3.12 -26.00
N GLU A 342 14.52 4.38 -26.44
CA GLU A 342 15.50 5.42 -26.10
C GLU A 342 15.54 5.80 -24.61
N TYR A 343 14.58 5.34 -23.79
CA TYR A 343 14.63 5.50 -22.34
C TYR A 343 15.64 4.56 -21.66
N LEU A 344 16.17 3.59 -22.40
CA LEU A 344 17.14 2.60 -21.96
C LEU A 344 18.42 2.69 -22.79
N PRO A 345 19.52 2.05 -22.36
CA PRO A 345 20.72 1.95 -23.19
C PRO A 345 20.39 1.37 -24.56
N GLU A 346 21.04 1.86 -25.62
CA GLU A 346 20.81 1.40 -26.98
C GLU A 346 20.91 -0.13 -27.05
N GLY A 347 19.89 -0.80 -27.62
CA GLY A 347 19.83 -2.26 -27.76
C GLY A 347 19.67 -3.06 -26.45
N PHE A 348 19.34 -2.42 -25.32
CA PHE A 348 19.23 -3.07 -24.01
C PHE A 348 18.26 -4.25 -24.01
N GLU A 349 17.02 -4.04 -24.48
CA GLU A 349 15.98 -5.06 -24.46
C GLU A 349 16.38 -6.31 -25.26
N GLU A 350 16.91 -6.12 -26.48
CA GLU A 350 17.40 -7.23 -27.29
C GLU A 350 18.54 -8.00 -26.61
N ARG A 351 19.46 -7.31 -25.94
CA ARG A 351 20.55 -7.98 -25.20
C ARG A 351 20.01 -8.78 -24.02
N MET A 352 19.05 -8.22 -23.29
CA MET A 352 18.43 -8.89 -22.14
C MET A 352 17.65 -10.14 -22.55
N GLU A 353 16.95 -10.09 -23.68
CA GLU A 353 16.24 -11.23 -24.26
C GLU A 353 17.22 -12.30 -24.76
N LYS A 354 18.21 -11.94 -25.59
CA LYS A 354 19.20 -12.88 -26.15
C LYS A 354 19.99 -13.61 -25.07
N ARG A 355 20.33 -12.93 -23.96
CA ARG A 355 21.04 -13.51 -22.81
C ARG A 355 20.12 -14.26 -21.84
N LYS A 356 18.79 -14.19 -22.04
CA LYS A 356 17.79 -14.64 -21.07
C LYS A 356 18.02 -14.04 -19.67
N GLN A 357 18.52 -12.81 -19.62
CA GLN A 357 18.86 -12.12 -18.37
C GLN A 357 17.70 -11.24 -17.88
N GLY A 358 16.95 -10.61 -18.77
CA GLY A 358 15.92 -9.66 -18.38
C GLY A 358 14.61 -9.88 -19.14
N LEU A 359 13.50 -9.89 -18.41
CA LEU A 359 12.16 -9.78 -18.96
C LEU A 359 11.59 -8.41 -18.62
N LEU A 360 11.38 -7.57 -19.64
CA LEU A 360 10.76 -6.27 -19.45
C LEU A 360 9.23 -6.38 -19.64
N VAL A 361 8.46 -5.98 -18.63
CA VAL A 361 6.99 -6.01 -18.64
C VAL A 361 6.48 -4.58 -18.66
N ARG A 362 5.61 -4.24 -19.60
CA ARG A 362 5.10 -2.87 -19.73
C ARG A 362 3.86 -2.70 -18.86
N ASN A 363 3.75 -1.57 -18.18
CA ASN A 363 2.58 -1.10 -17.43
C ASN A 363 2.16 -1.91 -16.19
N TRP A 364 1.97 -3.22 -16.31
CA TRP A 364 1.46 -4.06 -15.23
C TRP A 364 1.99 -5.48 -15.33
N ALA A 365 2.31 -6.09 -14.19
CA ALA A 365 2.76 -7.48 -14.08
C ALA A 365 2.00 -8.20 -12.97
N PRO A 366 1.87 -9.54 -13.05
CA PRO A 366 1.27 -10.37 -12.00
C PRO A 366 2.21 -10.43 -10.78
N GLN A 367 2.28 -9.31 -10.06
CA GLN A 367 3.27 -9.06 -9.00
C GLN A 367 3.23 -10.13 -7.92
N LEU A 368 2.04 -10.52 -7.50
CA LEU A 368 1.85 -11.47 -6.41
C LEU A 368 2.30 -12.87 -6.82
N GLU A 369 2.03 -13.25 -8.07
CA GLU A 369 2.46 -14.52 -8.66
C GLU A 369 3.99 -14.54 -8.85
N ILE A 370 4.57 -13.44 -9.34
CA ILE A 370 6.03 -13.30 -9.46
C ILE A 370 6.69 -13.43 -8.07
N LEU A 371 6.20 -12.69 -7.08
CA LEU A 371 6.73 -12.74 -5.71
C LEU A 371 6.54 -14.10 -5.05
N SER A 372 5.45 -14.80 -5.37
CA SER A 372 5.23 -16.16 -4.88
C SER A 372 6.17 -17.15 -5.56
N HIS A 373 6.60 -16.95 -6.80
CA HIS A 373 7.39 -17.93 -7.53
C HIS A 373 8.73 -18.27 -6.86
N LYS A 374 9.08 -19.57 -6.78
CA LYS A 374 10.31 -20.10 -6.15
C LYS A 374 11.61 -19.47 -6.67
N SER A 375 11.60 -19.00 -7.92
CA SER A 375 12.77 -18.39 -8.59
C SER A 375 13.03 -16.96 -8.13
N THR A 376 12.04 -16.28 -7.55
CA THR A 376 12.19 -14.90 -7.08
C THR A 376 13.03 -14.86 -5.81
N GLY A 377 14.14 -14.11 -5.86
CA GLY A 377 15.14 -14.05 -4.79
C GLY A 377 15.19 -12.72 -4.04
N ALA A 378 14.73 -11.63 -4.66
CA ALA A 378 14.60 -10.31 -4.05
C ALA A 378 13.62 -9.44 -4.84
N PHE A 379 13.16 -8.36 -4.20
CA PHE A 379 12.27 -7.37 -4.80
C PHE A 379 12.84 -5.97 -4.67
N LEU A 380 13.22 -5.35 -5.79
CA LEU A 380 13.46 -3.90 -5.84
C LEU A 380 12.11 -3.18 -5.87
N SER A 381 11.83 -2.48 -4.78
CA SER A 381 10.51 -1.93 -4.49
C SER A 381 10.59 -0.49 -4.02
N HIS A 382 9.55 0.26 -4.34
CA HIS A 382 9.29 1.57 -3.77
C HIS A 382 8.91 1.54 -2.28
N CYS A 383 8.82 0.37 -1.63
CA CYS A 383 8.46 0.24 -0.21
C CYS A 383 7.06 0.76 0.15
N GLY A 384 6.13 0.84 -0.82
CA GLY A 384 4.72 1.04 -0.51
C GLY A 384 4.16 -0.16 0.25
N TRP A 385 3.32 0.08 1.25
CA TRP A 385 3.00 -0.94 2.25
C TRP A 385 2.39 -2.22 1.68
N ASN A 386 1.49 -2.11 0.70
CA ASN A 386 0.93 -3.30 0.02
C ASN A 386 2.02 -4.17 -0.61
N SER A 387 3.02 -3.55 -1.25
CA SER A 387 4.17 -4.26 -1.84
C SER A 387 5.09 -4.88 -0.78
N VAL A 388 5.23 -4.24 0.39
CA VAL A 388 5.97 -4.80 1.53
C VAL A 388 5.29 -6.06 2.04
N LEU A 389 3.97 -6.01 2.28
CA LEU A 389 3.21 -7.18 2.73
C LEU A 389 3.25 -8.32 1.71
N GLU A 390 3.07 -8.03 0.43
CA GLU A 390 3.18 -9.04 -0.64
C GLU A 390 4.55 -9.72 -0.64
N SER A 391 5.64 -8.93 -0.58
CA SER A 391 7.01 -9.45 -0.58
C SER A 391 7.30 -10.34 0.62
N LEU A 392 7.03 -9.83 1.82
CA LEU A 392 7.41 -10.50 3.06
C LEU A 392 6.48 -11.67 3.39
N SER A 393 5.22 -11.66 2.94
CA SER A 393 4.36 -12.85 2.98
C SER A 393 4.92 -14.02 2.16
N GLN A 394 5.81 -13.74 1.20
CA GLN A 394 6.50 -14.73 0.38
C GLN A 394 7.97 -14.93 0.78
N ALA A 395 8.42 -14.29 1.87
CA ALA A 395 9.81 -14.30 2.33
C ALA A 395 10.83 -13.78 1.31
N VAL A 396 10.39 -12.86 0.45
CA VAL A 396 11.25 -12.19 -0.52
C VAL A 396 11.82 -10.92 0.13
N PRO A 397 13.15 -10.80 0.32
CA PRO A 397 13.79 -9.61 0.87
C PRO A 397 13.71 -8.44 -0.12
N ILE A 398 13.83 -7.22 0.39
CA ILE A 398 13.57 -5.99 -0.36
C ILE A 398 14.87 -5.23 -0.64
N ILE A 399 14.98 -4.67 -1.84
CA ILE A 399 15.90 -3.57 -2.15
C ILE A 399 15.04 -2.30 -2.14
N GLY A 400 15.25 -1.45 -1.14
CA GLY A 400 14.41 -0.28 -0.90
C GLY A 400 14.78 0.91 -1.79
N TRP A 401 13.80 1.44 -2.50
CA TRP A 401 13.91 2.68 -3.27
C TRP A 401 12.65 3.55 -3.08
N PRO A 402 12.49 4.18 -1.91
CA PRO A 402 11.30 4.99 -1.61
C PRO A 402 11.18 6.21 -2.53
N LEU A 403 9.95 6.47 -3.01
CA LEU A 403 9.64 7.50 -4.01
C LEU A 403 8.53 8.48 -3.57
N ALA A 404 7.66 8.14 -2.63
CA ALA A 404 6.58 9.03 -2.20
C ALA A 404 5.97 8.62 -0.86
N ALA A 405 4.99 9.39 -0.38
CA ALA A 405 4.17 9.05 0.78
C ALA A 405 5.00 8.63 2.00
N GLU A 406 4.62 7.54 2.68
CA GLU A 406 5.27 7.01 3.87
C GLU A 406 6.43 6.03 3.57
N GLN A 407 6.74 5.83 2.29
CA GLN A 407 7.65 4.78 1.81
C GLN A 407 9.05 4.88 2.41
N ALA A 408 9.57 6.09 2.65
CA ALA A 408 10.89 6.27 3.26
C ALA A 408 10.92 5.81 4.72
N TYR A 409 9.80 5.93 5.44
CA TYR A 409 9.67 5.45 6.81
C TYR A 409 9.51 3.93 6.84
N ASN A 410 8.75 3.37 5.90
CA ASN A 410 8.68 1.92 5.71
C ASN A 410 10.09 1.35 5.40
N SER A 411 10.83 1.98 4.48
CA SER A 411 12.20 1.59 4.14
C SER A 411 13.12 1.60 5.36
N LYS A 412 13.09 2.69 6.15
CA LYS A 412 13.84 2.81 7.40
C LYS A 412 13.56 1.65 8.35
N MET A 413 12.29 1.36 8.63
CA MET A 413 11.90 0.25 9.51
C MET A 413 12.37 -1.11 8.96
N LEU A 414 12.21 -1.35 7.65
CA LEU A 414 12.63 -2.61 7.02
C LEU A 414 14.14 -2.86 7.14
N VAL A 415 14.94 -1.80 7.19
CA VAL A 415 16.41 -1.84 7.30
C VAL A 415 16.85 -1.95 8.75
N GLU A 416 16.38 -1.02 9.59
CA GLU A 416 16.90 -0.82 10.94
C GLU A 416 16.27 -1.78 11.96
N GLU A 417 14.96 -2.00 11.87
CA GLU A 417 14.21 -2.81 12.84
C GLU A 417 14.11 -4.27 12.40
N MET A 418 13.64 -4.49 11.16
CA MET A 418 13.37 -5.84 10.65
C MET A 418 14.61 -6.50 10.06
N GLY A 419 15.51 -5.70 9.48
CA GLY A 419 16.70 -6.19 8.78
C GLY A 419 16.38 -7.11 7.60
N VAL A 420 15.33 -6.82 6.85
CA VAL A 420 14.90 -7.54 5.63
C VAL A 420 15.08 -6.72 4.35
N SER A 421 15.66 -5.52 4.48
CA SER A 421 15.92 -4.62 3.37
C SER A 421 17.33 -4.06 3.35
N VAL A 422 17.78 -3.67 2.15
CA VAL A 422 18.92 -2.79 1.91
C VAL A 422 18.44 -1.64 1.03
N GLU A 423 18.75 -0.40 1.41
CA GLU A 423 18.41 0.77 0.60
C GLU A 423 19.33 0.90 -0.59
N LEU A 424 18.74 1.09 -1.76
CA LEU A 424 19.42 1.62 -2.94
C LEU A 424 19.36 3.15 -2.94
N THR A 425 18.28 3.74 -2.43
CA THR A 425 18.17 5.19 -2.21
C THR A 425 17.47 5.48 -0.89
N ARG A 426 17.67 6.69 -0.36
CA ARG A 426 16.98 7.18 0.84
C ARG A 426 15.74 8.02 0.54
N GLY A 427 15.37 8.19 -0.73
CA GLY A 427 14.25 9.05 -1.16
C GLY A 427 14.41 9.53 -2.60
N VAL A 428 13.43 10.28 -3.11
CA VAL A 428 13.39 10.78 -4.51
C VAL A 428 14.60 11.63 -4.88
N GLN A 429 15.17 12.35 -3.91
CA GLN A 429 16.33 13.21 -4.13
C GLN A 429 17.65 12.43 -4.15
N GLY A 430 17.63 11.13 -3.88
CA GLY A 430 18.79 10.27 -4.03
C GLY A 430 19.12 10.04 -5.51
N SER A 431 20.37 10.25 -5.89
CA SER A 431 20.90 9.74 -7.15
C SER A 431 21.33 8.29 -6.98
N ILE A 432 21.17 7.50 -8.04
CA ILE A 432 21.82 6.19 -8.15
C ILE A 432 22.90 6.26 -9.21
N ASP A 433 23.94 5.45 -9.04
CA ASP A 433 24.87 5.10 -10.11
C ASP A 433 24.82 3.58 -10.34
N SER A 434 25.13 3.18 -11.56
CA SER A 434 25.09 1.79 -12.02
C SER A 434 26.01 0.85 -11.22
N LYS A 435 27.13 1.33 -10.69
CA LYS A 435 28.03 0.52 -9.86
C LYS A 435 27.39 0.23 -8.51
N GLU A 436 26.71 1.21 -7.92
CA GLU A 436 25.95 1.05 -6.70
C GLU A 436 24.76 0.10 -6.88
N VAL A 437 24.02 0.25 -7.98
CA VAL A 437 22.94 -0.69 -8.36
C VAL A 437 23.47 -2.12 -8.41
N LYS A 438 24.55 -2.35 -9.17
CA LYS A 438 25.20 -3.66 -9.27
C LYS A 438 25.64 -4.21 -7.91
N ARG A 439 26.25 -3.36 -7.08
CA ARG A 439 26.74 -3.73 -5.74
C ARG A 439 25.60 -4.17 -4.83
N VAL A 440 24.52 -3.39 -4.76
CA VAL A 440 23.35 -3.69 -3.92
C VAL A 440 22.64 -4.96 -4.39
N ILE A 441 22.43 -5.12 -5.70
CA ILE A 441 21.87 -6.35 -6.27
C ILE A 441 22.75 -7.55 -5.89
N GLY A 442 24.07 -7.43 -6.07
CA GLY A 442 25.02 -8.48 -5.70
C GLY A 442 24.95 -8.86 -4.22
N LEU A 443 24.84 -7.86 -3.33
CA LEU A 443 24.76 -8.04 -1.89
C LEU A 443 23.50 -8.78 -1.45
N VAL A 444 22.32 -8.36 -1.96
CA VAL A 444 21.03 -8.96 -1.57
C VAL A 444 20.84 -10.33 -2.21
N MET A 445 21.26 -10.51 -3.46
CA MET A 445 21.13 -11.78 -4.20
C MET A 445 22.22 -12.81 -3.81
N ALA A 446 23.19 -12.47 -2.96
CA ALA A 446 24.19 -13.41 -2.47
C ALA A 446 23.54 -14.51 -1.61
N LYS A 447 23.88 -15.78 -1.86
CA LYS A 447 23.32 -16.93 -1.12
C LYS A 447 23.68 -16.93 0.38
N LYS A 448 24.87 -16.44 0.71
CA LYS A 448 25.43 -16.35 2.08
C LYS A 448 25.72 -14.89 2.44
N GLY A 449 26.12 -14.66 3.69
CA GLY A 449 26.38 -13.31 4.22
C GLY A 449 25.08 -12.50 4.25
N LYS A 450 25.18 -11.19 4.00
CA LYS A 450 24.05 -10.28 4.12
C LYS A 450 22.79 -10.76 3.39
N GLY A 451 22.89 -11.19 2.13
CA GLY A 451 21.73 -11.71 1.38
C GLY A 451 21.09 -12.96 2.00
N GLY A 452 21.90 -13.86 2.59
CA GLY A 452 21.41 -15.02 3.34
C GLY A 452 20.70 -14.63 4.64
N ASP A 453 21.24 -13.64 5.34
CA ASP A 453 20.65 -13.11 6.58
C ASP A 453 19.30 -12.43 6.31
N LEU A 454 19.22 -11.61 5.25
CA LEU A 454 17.98 -10.95 4.82
C LEU A 454 16.88 -11.98 4.53
N ARG A 455 17.19 -13.05 3.77
CA ARG A 455 16.22 -14.11 3.48
C ARG A 455 15.80 -14.88 4.73
N SER A 456 16.73 -15.17 5.62
CA SER A 456 16.43 -15.88 6.88
C SER A 456 15.46 -15.06 7.75
N LYS A 457 15.67 -13.75 7.84
CA LYS A 457 14.76 -12.84 8.54
C LYS A 457 13.41 -12.71 7.82
N ALA A 458 13.41 -12.62 6.48
CA ALA A 458 12.16 -12.58 5.71
C ALA A 458 11.33 -13.87 5.87
N MET A 459 11.97 -15.03 6.04
CA MET A 459 11.28 -16.28 6.37
C MET A 459 10.62 -16.23 7.74
N VAL A 460 11.27 -15.66 8.77
CA VAL A 460 10.64 -15.48 10.09
C VAL A 460 9.41 -14.60 9.98
N ILE A 461 9.50 -13.47 9.26
CA ILE A 461 8.37 -12.56 9.06
C ILE A 461 7.23 -13.24 8.31
N LYS A 462 7.53 -14.05 7.28
CA LYS A 462 6.52 -14.84 6.56
C LYS A 462 5.71 -15.71 7.50
N GLU A 463 6.36 -16.41 8.42
CA GLU A 463 5.68 -17.25 9.40
C GLU A 463 4.86 -16.44 10.40
N GLN A 464 5.35 -15.28 10.86
CA GLN A 464 4.59 -14.37 11.71
C GLN A 464 3.30 -13.87 11.03
N LEU A 465 3.41 -13.38 9.79
CA LEU A 465 2.27 -12.89 9.01
C LEU A 465 1.22 -13.97 8.72
N ARG A 466 1.64 -15.25 8.65
CA ARG A 466 0.73 -16.39 8.48
C ARG A 466 0.06 -16.78 9.79
N ALA A 467 0.84 -16.80 10.87
CA ALA A 467 0.32 -17.09 12.19
C ALA A 467 -0.74 -16.05 12.62
N SER A 468 -0.53 -14.77 12.26
CA SER A 468 -1.43 -13.68 12.65
C SER A 468 -2.85 -13.79 12.05
N VAL A 469 -3.02 -14.46 10.91
CA VAL A 469 -4.31 -14.64 10.23
C VAL A 469 -4.91 -16.04 10.40
N ARG A 470 -4.28 -16.90 11.20
CA ARG A 470 -4.79 -18.25 11.44
C ARG A 470 -6.12 -18.20 12.19
N ASP A 471 -7.18 -18.73 11.59
CA ASP A 471 -8.54 -18.80 12.18
C ASP A 471 -8.98 -20.24 12.46
N GLU A 472 -8.02 -21.15 12.67
CA GLU A 472 -8.26 -22.56 12.98
C GLU A 472 -7.74 -22.88 14.38
N GLY A 473 -8.55 -23.62 15.17
CA GLY A 473 -8.20 -24.06 16.52
C GLY A 473 -8.55 -23.05 17.63
N GLU A 474 -8.16 -23.40 18.87
CA GLU A 474 -8.46 -22.57 20.06
C GLU A 474 -7.61 -21.29 20.14
N ASP A 475 -6.42 -21.29 19.52
CA ASP A 475 -5.50 -20.15 19.53
C ASP A 475 -5.47 -19.45 18.15
N LYS A 476 -6.46 -18.57 17.94
CA LYS A 476 -6.55 -17.69 16.78
C LYS A 476 -5.35 -16.75 16.67
N GLY A 477 -4.97 -16.39 15.45
CA GLY A 477 -3.93 -15.40 15.17
C GLY A 477 -4.29 -13.99 15.69
N SER A 478 -3.27 -13.16 15.92
CA SER A 478 -3.45 -11.81 16.48
C SER A 478 -4.41 -10.94 15.68
N SER A 479 -4.39 -11.04 14.35
CA SER A 479 -5.19 -10.19 13.47
C SER A 479 -6.65 -10.60 13.45
N VAL A 480 -6.90 -11.91 13.53
CA VAL A 480 -8.26 -12.44 13.72
C VAL A 480 -8.81 -12.02 15.08
N LYS A 481 -8.01 -12.16 16.15
CA LYS A 481 -8.38 -11.69 17.50
C LYS A 481 -8.67 -10.19 17.53
N ALA A 482 -7.86 -9.38 16.84
CA ALA A 482 -8.07 -7.94 16.75
C ALA A 482 -9.36 -7.59 16.00
N LEU A 483 -9.70 -8.32 14.94
CA LEU A 483 -10.96 -8.13 14.23
C LEU A 483 -12.17 -8.55 15.10
N ASP A 484 -12.08 -9.69 15.79
CA ASP A 484 -13.09 -10.16 16.73
C ASP A 484 -13.31 -9.14 17.87
N ASP A 485 -12.23 -8.55 18.39
CA ASP A 485 -12.27 -7.50 19.42
C ASP A 485 -12.91 -6.21 18.92
N LEU A 486 -12.56 -5.76 17.71
CA LEU A 486 -13.22 -4.62 17.05
C LEU A 486 -14.73 -4.84 16.96
N ILE A 487 -15.15 -5.99 16.44
CA ILE A 487 -16.58 -6.30 16.21
C ILE A 487 -17.32 -6.30 17.55
N LYS A 488 -16.79 -6.98 18.57
CA LYS A 488 -17.38 -7.01 19.93
C LYS A 488 -17.50 -5.60 20.50
N THR A 489 -16.44 -4.82 20.40
CA THR A 489 -16.39 -3.44 20.90
C THR A 489 -17.43 -2.54 20.23
N LEU A 490 -17.59 -2.66 18.90
CA LEU A 490 -18.60 -1.93 18.14
C LEU A 490 -20.03 -2.35 18.51
N GLN A 491 -20.29 -3.66 18.65
CA GLN A 491 -21.61 -4.18 19.02
C GLN A 491 -22.04 -3.73 20.42
N SER A 492 -21.13 -3.75 21.41
CA SER A 492 -21.41 -3.25 22.75
C SER A 492 -21.75 -1.76 22.76
N LYS A 493 -21.10 -0.97 21.89
CA LYS A 493 -21.42 0.45 21.75
C LYS A 493 -22.76 0.69 21.06
N GLY A 494 -23.07 -0.07 20.00
CA GLY A 494 -24.36 0.01 19.31
C GLY A 494 -25.55 -0.28 20.25
N GLN A 495 -25.41 -1.27 21.14
CA GLN A 495 -26.40 -1.55 22.18
C GLN A 495 -26.59 -0.37 23.15
N THR A 496 -25.50 0.29 23.54
CA THR A 496 -25.56 1.45 24.44
C THR A 496 -26.29 2.63 23.79
N ILE A 497 -26.00 2.91 22.51
CA ILE A 497 -26.65 4.00 21.76
C ILE A 497 -28.17 3.75 21.65
N ASN A 498 -28.58 2.53 21.29
CA ASN A 498 -30.00 2.17 21.15
C ASN A 498 -30.77 2.13 22.47
N SER A 499 -30.09 2.03 23.61
CA SER A 499 -30.74 2.03 24.94
C SER A 499 -31.06 3.42 25.48
N ILE A 500 -30.53 4.48 24.85
CA ILE A 500 -30.65 5.89 25.28
C ILE A 500 -31.59 6.68 24.35
N SER A 501 -31.81 6.19 23.11
CA SER A 501 -32.81 6.68 22.16
C SER A 501 -34.18 6.05 22.39
#